data_AF-A0A535DVY3-F1
#
_entry.id   AF-A0A535DVY3-F1
#
_cell.length_a   1.000
_cell.length_b   1.000
_cell.length_c   1.000
_cell.angle_alpha   90.00
_cell.angle_beta   90.00
_cell.angle_gamma   90.00
#
_symmetry.space_group_name_H-M   'P 1'
#
loop_
_entity.id
_entity.type
_entity.pdbx_description
1 polymer ?
#
loop_
_entity_poly.entity_id
_entity_poly.type
_entity_poly.pdbx_seq_one_letter_code
_entity_poly.pdbx_strand_id
1 'polypeptide(L)'
;MSEPVRLWQDASIFQLVGGLIAHAKYRVYVEMYELGRRDIVSVMAGDRLGGADVRVVTDPTINASRVSLDALQRSGVAARFYPVDDTAHQIDHVKLLIADDKAVVGGMNWGAHSDRNHDYVLETSDAVEVDRLLRIFEQDWALAGGQPRLVPVDMASRVAQTAPGEEIRHLLAAGFDGLRSAGVPVRWYPVPPGTLLHAKIGLFDSELLLGSANWTYSGLDVNHELDVETQDPQAVAAYESRFRLDWERSPV
;
A
#
# COMPACT_ATOMS: atom_id res chain seq x y z
N MET A 1 8.78 -8.43 26.96
CA MET A 1 9.01 -8.76 25.54
C MET A 1 8.41 -7.61 24.76
N SER A 2 9.18 -6.90 23.94
CA SER A 2 8.63 -5.84 23.10
C SER A 2 7.63 -6.43 22.12
N GLU A 3 6.57 -5.70 21.80
CA GLU A 3 5.68 -6.11 20.71
C GLU A 3 6.48 -6.22 19.41
N PRO A 4 6.28 -7.27 18.60
CA PRO A 4 7.02 -7.49 17.36
C PRO A 4 6.67 -6.46 16.28
N VAL A 5 5.63 -5.66 16.51
CA VAL A 5 5.14 -4.61 15.61
C VAL A 5 4.97 -3.31 16.38
N ARG A 6 5.35 -2.16 15.78
CA ARG A 6 5.20 -0.83 16.35
C ARG A 6 4.64 0.14 15.32
N LEU A 7 3.63 0.92 15.72
CA LEU A 7 3.06 2.01 14.91
C LEU A 7 3.89 3.28 15.06
N TRP A 8 4.18 3.93 13.93
CA TRP A 8 4.81 5.24 13.85
C TRP A 8 3.96 6.17 13.01
N GLN A 9 4.02 7.48 13.27
CA GLN A 9 3.16 8.47 12.62
C GLN A 9 3.90 9.76 12.26
N ASP A 10 3.42 10.43 11.22
CA ASP A 10 3.84 11.76 10.79
C ASP A 10 5.38 11.88 10.64
N ALA A 11 5.94 13.04 11.00
CA ALA A 11 7.37 13.31 10.91
C ALA A 11 8.27 12.34 11.71
N SER A 12 7.75 11.63 12.73
CA SER A 12 8.54 10.65 13.51
C SER A 12 9.02 9.46 12.66
N ILE A 13 8.31 9.19 11.56
CA ILE A 13 8.66 8.14 10.59
C ILE A 13 10.06 8.40 10.00
N PHE A 14 10.44 9.66 9.77
CA PHE A 14 11.75 10.00 9.20
C PHE A 14 12.90 9.78 10.18
N GLN A 15 12.64 9.88 11.49
CA GLN A 15 13.63 9.51 12.51
C GLN A 15 13.85 7.98 12.52
N LEU A 16 12.77 7.21 12.42
CA LEU A 16 12.83 5.75 12.32
C LEU A 16 13.60 5.30 11.08
N VAL A 17 13.15 5.68 9.88
CA VAL A 17 13.73 5.14 8.63
C VAL A 17 15.17 5.59 8.43
N GLY A 18 15.49 6.87 8.74
CA GLY A 18 16.85 7.37 8.70
C GLY A 18 17.76 6.66 9.72
N GLY A 19 17.23 6.36 10.91
CA GLY A 19 17.92 5.59 11.94
C GLY A 19 18.20 4.15 11.51
N LEU A 20 17.20 3.45 10.98
CA LEU A 20 17.35 2.07 10.51
C LEU A 20 18.38 1.96 9.38
N ILE A 21 18.29 2.84 8.38
CA ILE A 21 19.25 2.85 7.27
C ILE A 21 20.66 3.12 7.80
N ALA A 22 20.85 4.17 8.61
CA ALA A 22 22.17 4.58 9.08
C ALA A 22 22.89 3.52 9.96
N HIS A 23 22.14 2.62 10.60
CA HIS A 23 22.69 1.61 11.50
C HIS A 23 22.73 0.19 10.91
N ALA A 24 22.12 -0.03 9.75
CA ALA A 24 22.11 -1.32 9.08
C ALA A 24 23.54 -1.85 8.82
N LYS A 25 23.70 -3.17 8.91
CA LYS A 25 24.99 -3.88 8.79
C LYS A 25 25.07 -4.81 7.61
N TYR A 26 23.94 -5.37 7.18
CA TYR A 26 23.90 -6.41 6.16
C TYR A 26 23.13 -5.97 4.93
N ARG A 27 21.95 -5.36 5.10
CA ARG A 27 21.10 -4.95 3.98
C ARG A 27 20.25 -3.72 4.26
N VAL A 28 20.03 -2.94 3.21
CA VAL A 28 19.02 -1.87 3.13
C VAL A 28 18.30 -2.01 1.80
N TYR A 29 17.06 -2.51 1.82
CA TYR A 29 16.23 -2.64 0.64
C TYR A 29 15.05 -1.67 0.73
N VAL A 30 14.87 -0.83 -0.29
CA VAL A 30 13.85 0.21 -0.32
C VAL A 30 13.05 0.11 -1.60
N GLU A 31 11.74 0.12 -1.49
CA GLU A 31 10.83 0.33 -2.61
C GLU A 31 9.90 1.50 -2.28
N MET A 32 9.89 2.52 -3.14
CA MET A 32 9.29 3.80 -2.81
C MET A 32 8.70 4.51 -4.03
N TYR A 33 7.41 4.80 -3.95
CA TYR A 33 6.70 5.62 -4.94
C TYR A 33 7.33 7.01 -5.11
N GLU A 34 7.34 7.83 -4.06
CA GLU A 34 7.94 9.16 -4.06
C GLU A 34 9.17 9.19 -3.15
N LEU A 35 10.36 9.35 -3.76
CA LEU A 35 11.64 9.53 -3.07
C LEU A 35 12.25 10.89 -3.45
N GLY A 36 12.05 11.91 -2.61
CA GLY A 36 12.57 13.27 -2.79
C GLY A 36 13.35 13.85 -1.60
N ARG A 37 13.39 13.14 -0.47
CA ARG A 37 14.10 13.56 0.75
C ARG A 37 15.62 13.41 0.60
N ARG A 38 16.31 14.55 0.57
CA ARG A 38 17.78 14.59 0.41
C ARG A 38 18.52 13.95 1.57
N ASP A 39 18.04 14.13 2.79
CA ASP A 39 18.60 13.52 4.00
C ASP A 39 18.59 11.98 3.90
N ILE A 40 17.46 11.38 3.50
CA ILE A 40 17.35 9.92 3.35
C ILE A 40 18.19 9.41 2.19
N VAL A 41 18.17 10.08 1.02
CA VAL A 41 19.00 9.73 -0.13
C VAL A 41 20.49 9.78 0.22
N SER A 42 20.94 10.80 0.95
CA SER A 42 22.33 10.92 1.39
C SER A 42 22.74 9.82 2.38
N VAL A 43 21.84 9.38 3.25
CA VAL A 43 22.14 8.26 4.16
C VAL A 43 22.30 6.95 3.38
N MET A 44 21.43 6.68 2.39
CA MET A 44 21.54 5.48 1.54
C MET A 44 22.78 5.50 0.63
N ALA A 45 23.19 6.67 0.16
CA ALA A 45 24.39 6.86 -0.66
C ALA A 45 25.69 6.91 0.16
N GLY A 46 25.61 6.85 1.49
CA GLY A 46 26.74 7.12 2.36
C GLY A 46 27.67 5.92 2.58
N ASP A 47 28.98 6.16 2.57
CA ASP A 47 30.03 5.16 2.88
C ASP A 47 29.88 4.52 4.28
N ARG A 48 29.10 5.14 5.17
CA ARG A 48 28.88 4.68 6.56
C ARG A 48 28.12 3.36 6.67
N LEU A 49 27.49 2.89 5.59
CA LEU A 49 26.80 1.60 5.56
C LEU A 49 27.76 0.40 5.58
N GLY A 50 29.08 0.63 5.56
CA GLY A 50 30.08 -0.38 5.94
C GLY A 50 30.08 -1.64 5.08
N GLY A 51 29.56 -1.55 3.84
CA GLY A 51 29.43 -2.68 2.92
C GLY A 51 28.09 -3.42 2.97
N ALA A 52 27.06 -2.90 3.65
CA ALA A 52 25.71 -3.41 3.54
C ALA A 52 25.22 -3.40 2.07
N ASP A 53 24.45 -4.41 1.68
CA ASP A 53 23.82 -4.49 0.36
C ASP A 53 22.65 -3.50 0.29
N VAL A 54 22.81 -2.44 -0.50
CA VAL A 54 21.79 -1.39 -0.66
C VAL A 54 21.13 -1.55 -2.02
N ARG A 55 19.81 -1.78 -2.00
CA ARG A 55 18.99 -1.90 -3.21
C ARG A 55 17.79 -0.97 -3.13
N VAL A 56 17.55 -0.23 -4.21
CA VAL A 56 16.46 0.75 -4.27
C VAL A 56 15.63 0.53 -5.53
N VAL A 57 14.32 0.39 -5.37
CA VAL A 57 13.33 0.42 -6.45
C VAL A 57 12.48 1.68 -6.28
N THR A 58 12.22 2.40 -7.36
CA THR A 58 11.29 3.54 -7.32
C THR A 58 10.36 3.56 -8.52
N ASP A 59 9.22 4.20 -8.34
CA ASP A 59 8.31 4.53 -9.43
C ASP A 59 8.94 5.54 -10.42
N PRO A 60 8.90 5.27 -11.75
CA PRO A 60 9.47 6.15 -12.75
C PRO A 60 8.60 7.35 -13.10
N THR A 61 7.33 7.40 -12.67
CA THR A 61 6.39 8.49 -13.01
C THR A 61 6.63 9.73 -12.15
N ILE A 62 7.21 9.58 -10.95
CA ILE A 62 7.51 10.68 -10.04
C ILE A 62 8.88 11.34 -10.34
N ASN A 63 8.87 12.64 -10.62
CA ASN A 63 10.09 13.37 -10.98
C ASN A 63 11.15 13.39 -9.86
N ALA A 64 10.72 13.55 -8.60
CA ALA A 64 11.63 13.52 -7.47
C ALA A 64 12.34 12.16 -7.35
N SER A 65 11.59 11.07 -7.51
CA SER A 65 12.13 9.70 -7.53
C SER A 65 13.15 9.50 -8.64
N ARG A 66 12.88 9.98 -9.87
CA ARG A 66 13.86 9.92 -10.97
C ARG A 66 15.19 10.60 -10.61
N VAL A 67 15.12 11.82 -10.08
CA VAL A 67 16.32 12.59 -9.68
C VAL A 67 17.09 11.87 -8.56
N SER A 68 16.39 11.35 -7.56
CA SER A 68 17.00 10.61 -6.45
C SER A 68 17.62 9.29 -6.90
N LEU A 69 16.94 8.54 -7.77
CA LEU A 69 17.44 7.29 -8.33
C LEU A 69 18.73 7.52 -9.11
N ASP A 70 18.77 8.55 -9.98
CA ASP A 70 19.98 8.91 -10.72
C ASP A 70 21.15 9.27 -9.79
N ALA A 71 20.87 9.92 -8.65
CA ALA A 71 21.89 10.28 -7.66
C ALA A 71 22.43 9.04 -6.93
N LEU A 72 21.54 8.11 -6.56
CA LEU A 72 21.90 6.82 -5.94
C LEU A 72 22.77 5.98 -6.89
N GLN A 73 22.35 5.84 -8.15
CA GLN A 73 23.12 5.11 -9.17
C GLN A 73 24.51 5.72 -9.37
N ARG A 74 24.62 7.05 -9.44
CA ARG A 74 25.92 7.75 -9.54
C ARG A 74 26.81 7.55 -8.31
N SER A 75 26.22 7.23 -7.16
CA SER A 75 26.95 6.92 -5.92
C SER A 75 27.30 5.42 -5.81
N GLY A 76 26.97 4.61 -6.81
CA GLY A 76 27.25 3.17 -6.83
C GLY A 76 26.19 2.30 -6.16
N VAL A 77 25.06 2.87 -5.70
CA VAL A 77 23.95 2.11 -5.13
C VAL A 77 23.21 1.36 -6.24
N ALA A 78 22.86 0.09 -5.98
CA ALA A 78 22.07 -0.70 -6.91
C ALA A 78 20.62 -0.19 -6.92
N ALA A 79 20.25 0.57 -7.95
CA ALA A 79 18.98 1.29 -8.00
C ALA A 79 18.28 1.09 -9.35
N ARG A 80 16.98 0.79 -9.35
CA ARG A 80 16.17 0.45 -10.53
C ARG A 80 14.82 1.16 -10.52
N PHE A 81 14.25 1.39 -11.69
CA PHE A 81 12.84 1.76 -11.81
C PHE A 81 11.97 0.51 -11.84
N TYR A 82 10.84 0.56 -11.13
CA TYR A 82 9.79 -0.45 -11.30
C TYR A 82 9.19 -0.34 -12.71
N PRO A 83 8.93 -1.46 -13.42
CA PRO A 83 8.34 -1.41 -14.76
C PRO A 83 6.84 -1.16 -14.64
N VAL A 84 6.40 0.01 -15.08
CA VAL A 84 4.98 0.41 -15.10
C VAL A 84 4.42 0.36 -16.51
N ASP A 85 3.14 0.01 -16.65
CA ASP A 85 2.38 0.18 -17.87
C ASP A 85 1.79 1.60 -17.96
N ASP A 86 2.47 2.48 -18.70
CA ASP A 86 2.01 3.85 -18.95
C ASP A 86 0.64 3.92 -19.64
N THR A 87 0.31 2.92 -20.48
CA THR A 87 -0.97 2.90 -21.21
C THR A 87 -2.14 2.57 -20.28
N ALA A 88 -1.86 1.85 -19.20
CA ALA A 88 -2.80 1.56 -18.13
C ALA A 88 -2.75 2.60 -16.98
N HIS A 89 -1.93 3.65 -17.11
CA HIS A 89 -1.65 4.61 -16.04
C HIS A 89 -1.21 3.92 -14.73
N GLN A 90 -0.47 2.82 -14.85
CA GLN A 90 0.04 2.09 -13.70
C GLN A 90 1.11 2.92 -12.98
N ILE A 91 1.13 2.80 -11.66
CA ILE A 91 2.18 3.31 -10.79
C ILE A 91 2.63 2.21 -9.83
N ASP A 92 3.90 2.24 -9.43
CA ASP A 92 4.40 1.54 -8.25
C ASP A 92 4.11 2.38 -7.01
N HIS A 93 3.08 2.00 -6.25
CA HIS A 93 2.65 2.76 -5.08
C HIS A 93 3.13 2.17 -3.75
N VAL A 94 4.21 1.38 -3.73
CA VAL A 94 4.77 0.79 -2.51
C VAL A 94 5.55 1.82 -1.69
N LYS A 95 5.55 1.65 -0.36
CA LYS A 95 6.45 2.34 0.59
C LYS A 95 6.98 1.31 1.59
N LEU A 96 8.11 0.72 1.25
CA LEU A 96 8.73 -0.38 1.97
C LEU A 96 10.20 -0.06 2.24
N LEU A 97 10.63 -0.30 3.48
CA LEU A 97 12.02 -0.38 3.88
C LEU A 97 12.25 -1.73 4.56
N ILE A 98 13.32 -2.43 4.20
CA ILE A 98 13.87 -3.56 4.93
C ILE A 98 15.30 -3.20 5.32
N ALA A 99 15.59 -3.18 6.60
CA ALA A 99 16.92 -2.95 7.15
C ALA A 99 17.27 -4.10 8.09
N ASP A 100 18.21 -4.94 7.67
CA ASP A 100 18.61 -6.16 8.38
C ASP A 100 17.41 -7.06 8.78
N ASP A 101 17.10 -7.17 10.06
CA ASP A 101 16.04 -7.99 10.65
C ASP A 101 14.73 -7.23 10.91
N LYS A 102 14.61 -6.01 10.36
CA LYS A 102 13.43 -5.17 10.50
C LYS A 102 12.88 -4.74 9.15
N ALA A 103 11.58 -4.51 9.13
CA ALA A 103 10.91 -3.88 8.01
C ALA A 103 9.97 -2.76 8.46
N VAL A 104 9.76 -1.79 7.58
CA VAL A 104 8.81 -0.69 7.75
C VAL A 104 7.93 -0.63 6.50
N VAL A 105 6.61 -0.68 6.70
CA VAL A 105 5.61 -0.64 5.61
C VAL A 105 4.46 0.28 6.01
N GLY A 106 3.95 1.08 5.08
CA GLY A 106 2.78 1.92 5.35
C GLY A 106 2.50 2.97 4.27
N GLY A 107 1.90 4.09 4.67
CA GLY A 107 1.39 5.12 3.76
C GLY A 107 2.40 6.20 3.37
N MET A 108 3.40 6.46 4.21
CA MET A 108 4.29 7.62 4.10
C MET A 108 5.22 7.57 2.89
N ASN A 109 4.98 8.46 1.92
CA ASN A 109 5.94 8.83 0.88
C ASN A 109 7.18 9.53 1.47
N TRP A 110 8.32 9.48 0.79
CA TRP A 110 9.56 10.13 1.23
C TRP A 110 9.90 11.33 0.34
N GLY A 111 8.90 12.17 0.06
CA GLY A 111 9.04 13.44 -0.63
C GLY A 111 9.62 14.55 0.27
N ALA A 112 10.13 15.62 -0.34
CA ALA A 112 10.83 16.70 0.36
C ALA A 112 9.99 17.43 1.43
N HIS A 113 8.67 17.28 1.40
CA HIS A 113 7.73 17.89 2.36
C HIS A 113 6.81 16.87 3.05
N SER A 114 7.09 15.57 2.91
CA SER A 114 6.22 14.51 3.46
C SER A 114 6.16 14.49 4.98
N ASP A 115 7.08 15.16 5.69
CA ASP A 115 6.99 15.40 7.14
C ASP A 115 5.77 16.23 7.56
N ARG A 116 5.11 16.90 6.61
CA ARG A 116 3.86 17.64 6.83
C ARG A 116 2.62 16.77 6.64
N ASN A 117 2.77 15.55 6.11
CA ASN A 117 1.65 14.66 5.88
C ASN A 117 1.26 13.94 7.18
N HIS A 118 -0.02 13.59 7.26
CA HIS A 118 -0.54 12.72 8.30
C HIS A 118 -0.62 11.29 7.79
N ASP A 119 0.38 10.51 8.16
CA ASP A 119 0.60 9.18 7.61
C ASP A 119 1.10 8.23 8.71
N TYR A 120 0.91 6.94 8.49
CA TYR A 120 1.27 5.90 9.44
C TYR A 120 2.11 4.82 8.76
N VAL A 121 3.03 4.23 9.52
CA VAL A 121 3.77 3.02 9.13
C VAL A 121 3.84 2.04 10.29
N LEU A 122 3.92 0.77 9.96
CA LEU A 122 4.25 -0.29 10.90
C LEU A 122 5.73 -0.65 10.74
N GLU A 123 6.49 -0.56 11.84
CA GLU A 123 7.78 -1.23 12.00
C GLU A 123 7.51 -2.65 12.50
N THR A 124 8.11 -3.67 11.89
CA THR A 124 8.07 -5.04 12.38
C THR A 124 9.47 -5.64 12.49
N SER A 125 9.68 -6.42 13.53
CA SER A 125 10.82 -7.33 13.69
C SER A 125 10.37 -8.80 13.80
N ASP A 126 9.12 -9.09 13.42
CA ASP A 126 8.65 -10.47 13.29
C ASP A 126 9.36 -11.13 12.10
N ALA A 127 10.19 -12.15 12.37
CA ALA A 127 11.00 -12.80 11.36
C ALA A 127 10.16 -13.37 10.20
N VAL A 128 8.95 -13.87 10.47
CA VAL A 128 8.07 -14.44 9.43
C VAL A 128 7.60 -13.35 8.48
N GLU A 129 7.17 -12.21 9.03
CA GLU A 129 6.67 -11.08 8.24
C GLU A 129 7.81 -10.34 7.50
N VAL A 130 8.99 -10.23 8.13
CA VAL A 130 10.19 -9.68 7.48
C VAL A 130 10.62 -10.57 6.31
N ASP A 131 10.61 -11.89 6.48
CA ASP A 131 10.91 -12.83 5.40
C ASP A 131 9.86 -12.77 4.28
N ARG A 132 8.57 -12.54 4.60
CA ARG A 132 7.54 -12.32 3.58
C ARG A 132 7.80 -11.05 2.78
N LEU A 133 8.05 -9.92 3.46
CA LEU A 133 8.34 -8.63 2.82
C LEU A 133 9.61 -8.70 1.96
N LEU A 134 10.62 -9.44 2.41
CA LEU A 134 11.82 -9.71 1.61
C LEU A 134 11.50 -10.46 0.31
N ARG A 135 10.62 -11.48 0.37
CA ARG A 135 10.20 -12.21 -0.84
C ARG A 135 9.48 -11.29 -1.83
N ILE A 136 8.61 -10.39 -1.34
CA ILE A 136 7.92 -9.38 -2.16
C ILE A 136 8.95 -8.47 -2.83
N PHE A 137 9.83 -7.86 -2.04
CA PHE A 137 10.87 -6.99 -2.57
C PHE A 137 11.75 -7.70 -3.61
N GLU A 138 12.14 -8.95 -3.39
CA GLU A 138 12.95 -9.71 -4.36
C GLU A 138 12.17 -10.05 -5.65
N GLN A 139 10.85 -10.22 -5.58
CA GLN A 139 9.99 -10.32 -6.76
C GLN A 139 10.03 -9.02 -7.58
N ASP A 140 9.83 -7.88 -6.92
CA ASP A 140 9.75 -6.58 -7.58
C ASP A 140 11.13 -6.11 -8.07
N TRP A 141 12.18 -6.37 -7.30
CA TRP A 141 13.57 -6.18 -7.71
C TRP A 141 13.93 -7.00 -8.95
N ALA A 142 13.53 -8.27 -9.01
CA ALA A 142 13.80 -9.14 -10.14
C ALA A 142 12.99 -8.71 -11.38
N LEU A 143 11.73 -8.31 -11.19
CA LEU A 143 10.89 -7.73 -12.24
C LEU A 143 11.49 -6.44 -12.80
N ALA A 144 11.94 -5.52 -11.95
CA ALA A 144 12.68 -4.31 -12.34
C ALA A 144 14.02 -4.60 -13.04
N GLY A 145 14.58 -5.80 -12.84
CA GLY A 145 15.74 -6.31 -13.57
C GLY A 145 15.41 -7.05 -14.88
N GLY A 146 14.13 -7.09 -15.29
CA GLY A 146 13.67 -7.82 -16.47
C GLY A 146 13.62 -9.35 -16.30
N GLN A 147 13.58 -9.84 -15.06
CA GLN A 147 13.58 -11.26 -14.69
C GLN A 147 12.41 -11.55 -13.74
N PRO A 148 11.15 -11.55 -14.20
CA PRO A 148 9.99 -11.72 -13.35
C PRO A 148 10.06 -13.02 -12.54
N ARG A 149 9.73 -12.95 -11.25
CA ARG A 149 9.67 -14.10 -10.34
C ARG A 149 8.28 -14.15 -9.71
N LEU A 150 7.76 -15.37 -9.56
CA LEU A 150 6.55 -15.60 -8.80
C LEU A 150 6.92 -15.85 -7.35
N VAL A 151 6.24 -15.15 -6.43
CA VAL A 151 6.25 -15.49 -5.01
C VAL A 151 4.98 -16.28 -4.72
N PRO A 152 5.09 -17.48 -4.12
CA PRO A 152 3.92 -18.23 -3.70
C PRO A 152 3.06 -17.43 -2.71
N VAL A 153 1.75 -17.59 -2.84
CA VAL A 153 0.76 -17.10 -1.88
C VAL A 153 1.07 -17.70 -0.50
N ASP A 154 1.09 -16.84 0.52
CA ASP A 154 1.32 -17.21 1.91
C ASP A 154 0.13 -16.78 2.76
N MET A 155 -0.87 -17.66 2.88
CA MET A 155 -2.11 -17.37 3.61
C MET A 155 -1.91 -17.29 5.13
N ALA A 156 -0.74 -17.70 5.65
CA ALA A 156 -0.41 -17.59 7.06
C ALA A 156 0.18 -16.23 7.44
N SER A 157 0.71 -15.51 6.45
CA SER A 157 1.29 -14.17 6.59
C SER A 157 0.21 -13.11 6.80
N ARG A 158 0.52 -12.10 7.63
CA ARG A 158 -0.31 -10.90 7.77
C ARG A 158 -0.03 -9.85 6.71
N VAL A 159 1.09 -9.99 6.00
CA VAL A 159 1.46 -9.18 4.83
C VAL A 159 0.86 -9.81 3.57
N ALA A 160 0.19 -8.98 2.77
CA ALA A 160 -0.42 -9.35 1.48
C ALA A 160 -0.06 -8.33 0.39
N GLN A 161 -0.08 -8.75 -0.88
CA GLN A 161 0.18 -7.90 -2.05
C GLN A 161 -0.95 -7.93 -3.09
N THR A 162 -0.98 -6.93 -3.97
CA THR A 162 -1.98 -6.81 -5.06
C THR A 162 -1.59 -7.60 -6.32
N ALA A 163 -0.33 -8.05 -6.42
CA ALA A 163 0.20 -8.77 -7.57
C ALA A 163 0.97 -10.03 -7.12
N PRO A 164 0.29 -11.21 -7.02
CA PRO A 164 -1.13 -11.45 -7.31
C PRO A 164 -2.07 -11.05 -6.15
N GLY A 165 -3.27 -10.56 -6.47
CA GLY A 165 -4.22 -9.99 -5.49
C GLY A 165 -5.04 -10.99 -4.65
N GLU A 166 -4.68 -12.28 -4.64
CA GLU A 166 -5.40 -13.31 -3.89
C GLU A 166 -5.29 -13.12 -2.37
N GLU A 167 -4.11 -12.75 -1.88
CA GLU A 167 -3.86 -12.55 -0.45
C GLU A 167 -4.65 -11.37 0.11
N ILE A 168 -4.72 -10.26 -0.62
CA ILE A 168 -5.52 -9.10 -0.19
C ILE A 168 -7.00 -9.46 -0.14
N ARG A 169 -7.51 -10.22 -1.13
CA ARG A 169 -8.89 -10.73 -1.07
C ARG A 169 -9.12 -11.61 0.16
N HIS A 170 -8.13 -12.44 0.53
CA HIS A 170 -8.22 -13.25 1.73
C HIS A 170 -8.21 -12.43 3.03
N LEU A 171 -7.34 -11.43 3.16
CA LEU A 171 -7.33 -10.55 4.33
C LEU A 171 -8.66 -9.80 4.49
N LEU A 172 -9.27 -9.36 3.39
CA LEU A 172 -10.59 -8.73 3.40
C LEU A 172 -11.71 -9.72 3.77
N ALA A 173 -11.56 -11.02 3.45
CA ALA A 173 -12.52 -12.04 3.83
C ALA A 173 -12.69 -12.15 5.35
N ALA A 174 -11.65 -11.88 6.15
CA ALA A 174 -11.79 -11.85 7.61
C ALA A 174 -12.75 -10.75 8.09
N GLY A 175 -12.75 -9.58 7.44
CA GLY A 175 -13.72 -8.51 7.73
C GLY A 175 -15.14 -8.92 7.34
N PHE A 176 -15.29 -9.58 6.19
CA PHE A 176 -16.55 -10.17 5.75
C PHE A 176 -17.09 -11.21 6.74
N ASP A 177 -16.24 -12.14 7.18
CA ASP A 177 -16.59 -13.17 8.16
C ASP A 177 -16.90 -12.58 9.53
N GLY A 178 -16.21 -11.50 9.92
CA GLY A 178 -16.50 -10.74 11.14
C GLY A 178 -17.91 -10.16 11.14
N LEU A 179 -18.30 -9.48 10.05
CA LEU A 179 -19.67 -8.96 9.87
C LEU A 179 -20.70 -10.09 9.90
N ARG A 180 -20.43 -11.17 9.16
CA ARG A 180 -21.30 -12.34 9.12
C ARG A 180 -21.49 -12.99 10.49
N SER A 181 -20.41 -13.14 11.25
CA SER A 181 -20.42 -13.73 12.60
C SER A 181 -21.18 -12.85 13.60
N ALA A 182 -21.22 -11.53 13.36
CA ALA A 182 -22.04 -10.57 14.10
C ALA A 182 -23.52 -10.57 13.67
N GLY A 183 -23.92 -11.43 12.73
CA GLY A 183 -25.29 -11.51 12.23
C GLY A 183 -25.64 -10.47 11.17
N VAL A 184 -24.65 -9.73 10.65
CA VAL A 184 -24.84 -8.80 9.53
C VAL A 184 -24.82 -9.60 8.23
N PRO A 185 -25.90 -9.61 7.44
CA PRO A 185 -25.88 -10.23 6.12
C PRO A 185 -24.86 -9.50 5.24
N VAL A 186 -23.99 -10.25 4.58
CA VAL A 186 -22.98 -9.74 3.64
C VAL A 186 -22.89 -10.67 2.43
N ARG A 187 -22.59 -10.12 1.25
CA ARG A 187 -22.47 -10.85 -0.02
C ARG A 187 -21.40 -10.24 -0.92
N TRP A 188 -20.72 -11.08 -1.70
CA TRP A 188 -19.72 -10.63 -2.68
C TRP A 188 -20.38 -10.28 -4.00
N TYR A 189 -20.29 -9.03 -4.43
CA TYR A 189 -20.84 -8.63 -5.73
C TYR A 189 -20.09 -9.33 -6.89
N PRO A 190 -20.78 -10.01 -7.82
CA PRO A 190 -20.16 -10.76 -8.89
C PRO A 190 -19.76 -9.80 -10.02
N VAL A 191 -18.57 -9.21 -9.91
CA VAL A 191 -18.04 -8.26 -10.88
C VAL A 191 -17.88 -8.95 -12.26
N PRO A 192 -18.58 -8.51 -13.31
CA PRO A 192 -18.41 -9.07 -14.65
C PRO A 192 -16.98 -8.88 -15.19
N PRO A 193 -16.47 -9.80 -16.03
CA PRO A 193 -15.16 -9.65 -16.65
C PRO A 193 -15.00 -8.30 -17.37
N GLY A 194 -13.87 -7.64 -17.16
CA GLY A 194 -13.57 -6.34 -17.76
C GLY A 194 -14.28 -5.13 -17.13
N THR A 195 -14.93 -5.31 -15.98
CA THR A 195 -15.58 -4.21 -15.23
C THR A 195 -15.01 -4.09 -13.82
N LEU A 196 -15.29 -2.96 -13.16
CA LEU A 196 -14.95 -2.71 -11.77
C LEU A 196 -16.23 -2.36 -10.99
N LEU A 197 -16.33 -2.84 -9.75
CA LEU A 197 -17.26 -2.26 -8.78
C LEU A 197 -16.60 -1.02 -8.19
N HIS A 198 -17.12 0.16 -8.53
CA HIS A 198 -16.57 1.45 -8.11
C HIS A 198 -17.63 2.38 -7.48
N ALA A 199 -18.67 1.78 -6.88
CA ALA A 199 -19.73 2.52 -6.20
C ALA A 199 -19.46 2.59 -4.69
N LYS A 200 -19.70 3.77 -4.10
CA LYS A 200 -19.73 3.99 -2.65
C LYS A 200 -21.05 4.65 -2.34
N ILE A 201 -21.97 3.85 -1.82
CA ILE A 201 -23.38 4.19 -1.72
C ILE A 201 -23.99 3.43 -0.55
N GLY A 202 -24.77 4.12 0.27
CA GLY A 202 -25.47 3.57 1.42
C GLY A 202 -26.91 4.05 1.44
N LEU A 203 -27.84 3.15 1.76
CA LEU A 203 -29.24 3.48 2.03
C LEU A 203 -29.50 3.22 3.51
N PHE A 204 -29.82 4.28 4.25
CA PHE A 204 -30.07 4.29 5.68
C PHE A 204 -31.53 4.67 5.91
N ASP A 205 -32.38 3.69 6.17
CA ASP A 205 -33.83 3.87 6.22
C ASP A 205 -34.38 4.53 4.93
N SER A 206 -34.70 5.82 4.95
CA SER A 206 -35.18 6.59 3.79
C SER A 206 -34.16 7.60 3.24
N GLU A 207 -32.90 7.48 3.64
CA GLU A 207 -31.83 8.39 3.26
C GLU A 207 -30.76 7.67 2.42
N LEU A 208 -30.58 8.15 1.20
CA LEU A 208 -29.59 7.65 0.28
C LEU A 208 -28.36 8.57 0.30
N LEU A 209 -27.20 8.01 0.64
CA LEU A 209 -25.90 8.66 0.56
C LEU A 209 -25.09 8.01 -0.55
N LEU A 210 -24.48 8.80 -1.43
CA LEU A 210 -23.55 8.30 -2.45
C LEU A 210 -22.51 9.35 -2.82
N GLY A 211 -21.36 8.90 -3.29
CA GLY A 211 -20.35 9.82 -3.81
C GLY A 211 -19.03 9.17 -4.17
N SER A 212 -17.97 9.96 -4.06
CA SER A 212 -16.62 9.56 -4.46
C SER A 212 -15.83 8.90 -3.33
N ALA A 213 -16.17 9.22 -2.07
CA ALA A 213 -15.41 8.79 -0.90
C ALA A 213 -15.42 7.27 -0.72
N ASN A 214 -14.24 6.65 -0.69
CA ASN A 214 -14.09 5.33 -0.10
C ASN A 214 -14.38 5.43 1.40
N TRP A 215 -15.06 4.43 1.97
CA TRP A 215 -15.28 4.34 3.42
C TRP A 215 -14.03 3.80 4.11
N THR A 216 -12.94 4.56 3.99
CA THR A 216 -11.63 4.36 4.59
C THR A 216 -11.23 5.64 5.31
N TYR A 217 -10.30 5.56 6.25
CA TYR A 217 -9.75 6.77 6.90
C TYR A 217 -9.27 7.81 5.87
N SER A 218 -8.52 7.37 4.86
CA SER A 218 -8.06 8.27 3.79
C SER A 218 -9.20 8.90 3.00
N GLY A 219 -10.24 8.14 2.66
CA GLY A 219 -11.38 8.67 1.91
C GLY A 219 -12.21 9.67 2.73
N LEU A 220 -12.32 9.48 4.04
CA LEU A 220 -13.18 10.31 4.90
C LEU A 220 -12.46 11.54 5.50
N ASP A 221 -11.16 11.42 5.81
CA ASP A 221 -10.43 12.45 6.58
C ASP A 221 -9.26 13.10 5.82
N VAL A 222 -8.83 12.54 4.69
CA VAL A 222 -7.62 12.99 3.98
C VAL A 222 -7.92 13.47 2.56
N ASN A 223 -8.69 12.70 1.81
CA ASN A 223 -8.98 13.01 0.41
C ASN A 223 -9.98 14.16 0.29
N HIS A 224 -9.89 14.90 -0.82
CA HIS A 224 -10.92 15.85 -1.21
C HIS A 224 -12.01 15.11 -2.00
N GLU A 225 -13.03 14.65 -1.29
CA GLU A 225 -14.15 13.88 -1.83
C GLU A 225 -15.43 14.72 -1.85
N LEU A 226 -16.42 14.28 -2.64
CA LEU A 226 -17.75 14.89 -2.66
C LEU A 226 -18.83 13.80 -2.66
N ASP A 227 -19.66 13.85 -1.63
CA ASP A 227 -20.80 12.96 -1.44
C ASP A 227 -22.09 13.78 -1.36
N VAL A 228 -23.21 13.15 -1.73
CA VAL A 228 -24.54 13.75 -1.69
C VAL A 228 -25.49 12.83 -0.94
N GLU A 229 -26.29 13.43 -0.06
CA GLU A 229 -27.41 12.79 0.61
C GLU A 229 -28.74 13.23 -0.01
N THR A 230 -29.71 12.32 -0.06
CA THR A 230 -31.07 12.62 -0.52
C THR A 230 -32.12 11.73 0.13
N GLN A 231 -33.28 12.30 0.39
CA GLN A 231 -34.49 11.58 0.83
C GLN A 231 -35.56 11.56 -0.28
N ASP A 232 -35.19 11.91 -1.52
CA ASP A 232 -36.12 11.87 -2.64
C ASP A 232 -36.66 10.44 -2.84
N PRO A 233 -37.99 10.24 -2.75
CA PRO A 233 -38.56 8.90 -2.73
C PRO A 233 -38.37 8.16 -4.06
N GLN A 234 -38.18 8.85 -5.18
CA GLN A 234 -37.92 8.20 -6.47
C GLN A 234 -36.47 7.69 -6.52
N ALA A 235 -35.50 8.50 -6.07
CA ALA A 235 -34.10 8.09 -6.00
C ALA A 235 -33.90 6.90 -5.03
N VAL A 236 -34.51 6.98 -3.85
CA VAL A 236 -34.49 5.90 -2.85
C VAL A 236 -35.08 4.61 -3.42
N ALA A 237 -36.28 4.66 -3.99
CA ALA A 237 -36.94 3.48 -4.55
C ALA A 237 -36.15 2.87 -5.73
N ALA A 238 -35.53 3.71 -6.57
CA ALA A 238 -34.70 3.26 -7.67
C ALA A 238 -33.46 2.51 -7.17
N TYR A 239 -32.77 3.05 -6.17
CA TYR A 239 -31.61 2.39 -5.58
C TYR A 239 -31.99 1.11 -4.82
N GLU A 240 -33.07 1.12 -4.04
CA GLU A 240 -33.53 -0.06 -3.30
C GLU A 240 -33.83 -1.23 -4.24
N SER A 241 -34.51 -0.95 -5.36
CA SER A 241 -34.77 -1.95 -6.41
C SER A 241 -33.48 -2.50 -7.00
N ARG A 242 -32.52 -1.61 -7.30
CA ARG A 242 -31.21 -2.00 -7.84
C ARG A 242 -30.41 -2.85 -6.85
N PHE A 243 -30.34 -2.42 -5.59
CA PHE A 243 -29.64 -3.11 -4.52
C PHE A 243 -30.21 -4.52 -4.33
N ARG A 244 -31.54 -4.69 -4.31
CA ARG A 244 -32.17 -6.01 -4.18
C ARG A 244 -31.79 -6.97 -5.30
N LEU A 245 -31.77 -6.48 -6.55
CA LEU A 245 -31.35 -7.28 -7.70
C LEU A 245 -29.88 -7.69 -7.63
N ASP A 246 -29.00 -6.76 -7.26
CA ASP A 246 -27.57 -7.04 -7.11
C ASP A 246 -27.33 -8.00 -5.93
N TRP A 247 -28.08 -7.82 -4.84
CA TRP A 247 -28.05 -8.68 -3.65
C TRP A 247 -28.43 -10.14 -3.97
N GLU A 248 -29.53 -10.35 -4.68
CA GLU A 248 -30.01 -11.68 -5.08
C GLU A 248 -29.00 -12.42 -5.98
N ARG A 249 -28.29 -11.67 -6.83
CA ARG A 249 -27.26 -12.21 -7.74
C ARG A 249 -25.91 -12.44 -7.05
N SER A 250 -25.69 -11.82 -5.89
CA SER A 250 -24.42 -11.90 -5.20
C SER A 250 -24.31 -13.20 -4.40
N PRO A 251 -23.25 -14.01 -4.61
CA PRO A 251 -22.97 -15.14 -3.75
C PRO A 251 -22.66 -14.68 -2.32
N VAL A 252 -22.91 -15.60 -1.39
CA VAL A 252 -22.47 -15.48 0.00
C VAL A 252 -20.99 -15.79 0.08
#